data_AF-A0A969S0R1-F1
#
_entry.id   AF-A0A969S0R1-F1
#
_cell.length_a   1.000
_cell.length_b   1.000
_cell.length_c   1.000
_cell.angle_alpha   90.00
_cell.angle_beta   90.00
_cell.angle_gamma   90.00
#
_symmetry.space_group_name_H-M   'P 1'
#
loop_
_entity.id
_entity.type
_entity.pdbx_description
1 polymer ?
#
loop_
_entity_poly.entity_id
_entity_poly.type
_entity_poly.pdbx_seq_one_letter_code
_entity_poly.pdbx_strand_id
1 'polypeptide(L)'
;MPRLIVAEPTVAYHLRPPLVVDCSLVVAFLFHEENAHQAEMRMDGRALHAPSLIDLEVANVCRNRVRRKLVTRDDASASLDDFLLLDVERHDIDIRVTFDIASRYNLSSYDACYLYVAAQLNAPLATFDEALGQAATLYFSEQHVSQLRGQQPSQ
;
A
#
# COMPACT_ATOMS: atom_id res chain seq x y z
N MET A 1 -15.72 13.16 -46.42
CA MET A 1 -15.40 12.39 -45.20
C MET A 1 -14.94 13.38 -44.15
N PRO A 2 -15.63 13.54 -43.01
CA PRO A 2 -15.14 14.39 -41.93
C PRO A 2 -13.83 13.83 -41.36
N ARG A 3 -12.88 14.70 -41.01
CA ARG A 3 -11.58 14.36 -40.44
C ARG A 3 -11.68 14.43 -38.91
N LEU A 4 -11.30 13.36 -38.22
CA LEU A 4 -11.10 13.38 -36.77
C LEU A 4 -9.89 14.26 -36.46
N ILE A 5 -10.10 15.30 -35.66
CA ILE A 5 -9.03 16.13 -35.11
C ILE A 5 -8.97 15.81 -33.62
N VAL A 6 -7.86 15.23 -33.18
CA VAL A 6 -7.56 15.04 -31.76
C VAL A 6 -6.54 16.11 -31.37
N ALA A 7 -6.94 17.02 -30.49
CA ALA A 7 -6.07 18.04 -29.92
C ALA A 7 -5.65 17.58 -28.52
N GLU A 8 -4.47 16.97 -28.41
CA GLU A 8 -3.96 16.49 -27.13
C GLU A 8 -3.21 17.60 -26.37
N PRO A 9 -3.32 17.65 -25.03
CA PRO A 9 -2.62 18.62 -24.21
C PRO A 9 -1.10 18.42 -24.29
N THR A 10 -0.34 19.51 -24.15
CA THR A 10 1.14 19.50 -24.15
C THR A 10 1.72 18.85 -22.88
N VAL A 11 0.90 18.57 -21.88
CA VAL A 11 1.34 18.05 -20.58
C VAL A 11 1.56 16.54 -20.71
N ALA A 12 2.82 16.11 -20.58
CA ALA A 12 3.17 14.71 -20.48
C ALA A 12 2.37 14.07 -19.34
N TYR A 13 1.71 12.94 -19.60
CA TYR A 13 1.09 12.14 -18.56
C TYR A 13 2.15 11.75 -17.53
N HIS A 14 2.17 12.40 -16.37
CA HIS A 14 3.03 11.99 -15.26
C HIS A 14 2.49 10.66 -14.72
N LEU A 15 3.07 9.56 -15.18
CA LEU A 15 2.84 8.25 -14.59
C LEU A 15 3.35 8.30 -13.15
N ARG A 16 2.43 8.22 -12.18
CA ARG A 16 2.77 8.01 -10.78
C ARG A 16 2.94 6.51 -10.57
N PRO A 17 4.14 6.00 -10.25
CA PRO A 17 4.33 4.58 -10.03
C PRO A 17 3.47 4.11 -8.84
N PRO A 18 2.84 2.93 -8.91
CA PRO A 18 2.01 2.44 -7.81
C PRO A 18 2.88 2.08 -6.59
N LEU A 19 2.30 2.25 -5.40
CA LEU A 19 2.84 1.80 -4.14
C LEU A 19 1.71 1.29 -3.25
N VAL A 20 1.85 0.07 -2.74
CA VAL A 20 1.00 -0.39 -1.66
C VAL A 20 1.57 0.10 -0.34
N VAL A 21 0.78 0.86 0.41
CA VAL A 21 1.13 1.36 1.74
C VAL A 21 0.36 0.58 2.79
N ASP A 22 1.04 0.20 3.87
CA ASP A 22 0.36 -0.38 5.02
C ASP A 22 -0.01 0.66 6.08
N CYS A 23 -0.80 0.24 7.07
CA CYS A 23 -1.18 1.11 8.18
C CYS A 23 0.05 1.64 8.95
N SER A 24 1.10 0.83 9.13
CA SER A 24 2.28 1.27 9.89
C SER A 24 3.02 2.43 9.21
N LEU A 25 3.17 2.39 7.88
CA LEU A 25 3.76 3.47 7.09
C LEU A 25 2.92 4.76 7.17
N VAL A 26 1.61 4.64 6.98
CA VAL A 26 0.68 5.78 7.00
C VAL A 26 0.65 6.42 8.37
N VAL A 27 0.59 5.63 9.44
CA VAL A 27 0.58 6.13 10.83
C VAL A 27 1.87 6.87 11.17
N ALA A 28 3.03 6.35 10.73
CA ALA A 28 4.30 7.03 10.97
C ALA A 28 4.33 8.43 10.34
N PHE A 29 3.77 8.57 9.14
CA PHE A 29 3.61 9.86 8.47
C PHE A 29 2.66 10.80 9.22
N LEU A 30 1.43 10.34 9.50
CA LEU A 30 0.38 11.18 10.10
C LEU A 30 0.72 11.69 11.50
N PHE A 31 1.42 10.89 12.31
CA PHE A 31 1.77 11.24 13.68
C PHE A 31 3.18 11.79 13.83
N HIS A 32 3.87 12.09 12.72
CA HIS A 32 5.25 12.60 12.71
C HIS A 32 6.18 11.77 13.59
N GLU A 33 6.10 10.44 13.47
CA GLU A 33 6.98 9.54 14.20
C GLU A 33 8.42 9.67 13.71
N GLU A 34 9.36 9.01 14.39
CA GLU A 34 10.79 9.04 14.05
C GLU A 34 11.06 8.72 12.56
N ASN A 35 10.26 7.82 11.98
CA ASN A 35 10.39 7.40 10.58
C ASN A 35 9.50 8.19 9.60
N ALA A 36 8.84 9.28 10.02
CA ALA A 36 7.91 10.04 9.17
C ALA A 36 8.55 10.54 7.88
N HIS A 37 9.78 11.05 7.95
CA HIS A 37 10.50 11.50 6.76
C HIS A 37 10.77 10.36 5.77
N GLN A 38 11.05 9.15 6.28
CA GLN A 38 11.23 7.98 5.42
C GLN A 38 9.91 7.57 4.76
N ALA A 39 8.78 7.64 5.49
CA ALA A 39 7.45 7.37 4.95
C ALA A 39 7.08 8.38 3.84
N GLU A 40 7.26 9.68 4.10
CA GLU A 40 7.02 10.76 3.14
C GLU A 40 7.82 10.55 1.84
N MET A 41 9.14 10.34 1.97
CA MET A 41 10.02 10.08 0.83
C MET A 41 9.63 8.85 0.02
N ARG A 42 8.99 7.85 0.64
CA ARG A 42 8.50 6.66 -0.07
C ARG A 42 7.17 6.92 -0.76
N MET A 43 6.31 7.78 -0.22
CA MET A 43 5.00 8.10 -0.79
C MET A 43 5.06 9.18 -1.88
N ASP A 44 6.05 10.07 -1.82
CA ASP A 44 6.16 11.20 -2.75
C ASP A 44 6.19 10.76 -4.22
N GLY A 45 5.41 11.44 -5.06
CA GLY A 45 5.26 11.18 -6.48
C GLY A 45 4.62 9.83 -6.87
N ARG A 46 4.06 9.07 -5.92
CA ARG A 46 3.52 7.72 -6.14
C ARG A 46 1.99 7.71 -6.12
N ALA A 47 1.39 6.73 -6.80
CA ALA A 47 -0.03 6.41 -6.64
C ALA A 47 -0.15 5.45 -5.46
N LEU A 48 -0.86 5.85 -4.41
CA LEU A 48 -0.95 5.08 -3.18
C LEU A 48 -2.14 4.12 -3.27
N HIS A 49 -1.91 2.89 -2.84
CA HIS A 49 -2.94 1.84 -2.85
C HIS A 49 -2.91 1.09 -1.52
N ALA A 50 -4.06 0.58 -1.08
CA ALA A 50 -4.18 -0.25 0.11
C ALA A 50 -5.47 -1.09 0.05
N PRO A 51 -5.57 -2.20 0.81
CA PRO A 51 -6.86 -2.84 1.05
C PRO A 51 -7.80 -1.90 1.81
N SER A 52 -9.12 -1.98 1.59
CA SER A 52 -10.13 -1.20 2.32
C SER A 52 -10.06 -1.33 3.85
N LEU A 53 -9.39 -2.39 4.34
CA LEU A 53 -9.05 -2.60 5.75
C LEU A 53 -8.29 -1.42 6.39
N ILE A 54 -7.47 -0.70 5.63
CA ILE A 54 -6.62 0.39 6.14
C ILE A 54 -7.41 1.46 6.90
N ASP A 55 -8.63 1.76 6.46
CA ASP A 55 -9.48 2.78 7.07
C ASP A 55 -9.81 2.41 8.54
N LEU A 56 -10.08 1.13 8.80
CA LEU A 56 -10.36 0.63 10.15
C LEU A 56 -9.10 0.59 11.01
N GLU A 57 -7.96 0.26 10.43
CA GLU A 57 -6.70 0.19 11.16
C GLU A 57 -6.23 1.57 11.59
N VAL A 58 -6.28 2.57 10.70
CA VAL A 58 -5.94 3.97 11.02
C VAL A 58 -6.90 4.51 12.09
N ALA A 59 -8.21 4.27 11.97
CA ALA A 59 -9.19 4.67 12.97
C ALA A 59 -8.91 4.01 14.35
N ASN A 60 -8.54 2.73 14.36
CA ASN A 60 -8.20 2.01 15.58
C ASN A 60 -6.91 2.56 16.23
N VAL A 61 -5.90 2.91 15.43
CA VAL A 61 -4.68 3.56 15.92
C VAL A 61 -5.00 4.91 16.57
N CYS A 62 -5.78 5.75 15.89
CA CYS A 62 -6.23 7.04 16.42
C CYS A 62 -6.97 6.86 17.77
N ARG A 63 -7.95 5.95 17.81
CA ARG A 63 -8.68 5.60 19.04
C ARG A 63 -7.74 5.14 20.16
N ASN A 64 -6.76 4.30 19.84
CA ASN A 64 -5.84 3.76 20.83
C ASN A 64 -4.87 4.82 21.37
N ARG A 65 -4.40 5.75 20.54
CA ARG A 65 -3.56 6.88 20.98
C ARG A 65 -4.33 7.80 21.92
N VAL A 66 -5.58 8.14 21.60
CA VAL A 66 -6.47 8.92 22.49
C VAL A 66 -6.68 8.18 23.82
N ARG A 67 -7.02 6.88 23.77
CA ARG A 67 -7.22 6.05 24.97
C ARG A 67 -5.99 6.00 25.87
N ARG A 68 -4.79 5.99 25.27
CA ARG A 68 -3.50 6.02 25.98
C ARG A 68 -3.06 7.42 26.38
N LYS A 69 -3.85 8.47 26.12
CA LYS A 69 -3.55 9.88 26.38
C LYS A 69 -2.25 10.37 25.70
N LEU A 70 -1.92 9.79 24.54
CA LEU A 70 -0.76 10.22 23.74
C LEU A 70 -1.08 11.43 22.86
N VAL A 71 -2.35 11.58 22.48
CA VAL A 71 -2.88 12.69 21.69
C VAL A 71 -4.27 13.06 22.20
N THR A 72 -4.74 14.27 21.93
CA THR A 72 -6.13 14.65 22.22
C THR A 72 -7.09 14.06 21.18
N ARG A 73 -8.40 14.11 21.47
CA ARG A 73 -9.42 13.68 20.50
C ARG A 73 -9.41 14.55 19.25
N ASP A 74 -9.14 15.85 19.41
CA ASP A 74 -9.13 16.80 18.31
C ASP A 74 -7.90 16.59 17.42
N ASP A 75 -6.72 16.36 18.02
CA ASP A 75 -5.51 15.98 17.27
C ASP A 75 -5.74 14.70 16.45
N ALA A 76 -6.34 13.67 17.07
CA ALA A 76 -6.64 12.43 16.38
C ALA A 76 -7.69 12.60 15.26
N SER A 77 -8.61 13.55 15.40
CA SER A 77 -9.56 13.90 14.35
C SER A 77 -8.87 14.57 13.18
N ALA A 78 -7.96 15.52 13.46
CA ALA A 78 -7.16 16.17 12.43
C ALA A 78 -6.28 15.16 11.66
N SER A 79 -5.66 14.20 12.36
CA SER A 79 -4.89 13.13 11.69
C SER A 79 -5.77 12.23 10.79
N LEU A 80 -7.05 12.04 11.13
CA LEU A 80 -7.98 11.33 10.25
C LEU A 80 -8.36 12.16 9.03
N ASP A 81 -8.53 13.47 9.19
CA ASP A 81 -8.76 14.38 8.06
C ASP A 81 -7.56 14.37 7.10
N ASP A 82 -6.33 14.42 7.64
CA ASP A 82 -5.09 14.29 6.87
C ASP A 82 -4.99 12.94 6.15
N PHE A 83 -5.39 11.84 6.82
CA PHE A 83 -5.45 10.53 6.18
C PHE A 83 -6.43 10.48 5.01
N LEU A 84 -7.59 11.13 5.13
CA LEU A 84 -8.58 11.19 4.05
C LEU A 84 -8.11 12.06 2.87
N LEU A 85 -7.14 12.95 3.10
CA LEU A 85 -6.48 13.75 2.05
C LEU A 85 -5.31 13.01 1.38
N LEU A 86 -4.75 11.98 2.02
CA LEU A 86 -3.86 11.05 1.33
C LEU A 86 -4.72 10.27 0.32
N ASP A 87 -4.54 10.57 -0.96
CA ASP A 87 -5.24 9.97 -2.11
C ASP A 87 -4.86 8.49 -2.28
N VAL A 88 -5.25 7.66 -1.30
CA VAL A 88 -5.04 6.21 -1.27
C VAL A 88 -6.23 5.56 -1.95
N GLU A 89 -5.97 4.81 -3.01
CA GLU A 89 -6.97 3.99 -3.65
C GLU A 89 -7.20 2.70 -2.84
N ARG A 90 -8.45 2.44 -2.47
CA ARG A 90 -8.84 1.26 -1.68
C ARG A 90 -9.18 0.10 -2.60
N HIS A 91 -8.72 -1.09 -2.25
CA HIS A 91 -8.93 -2.33 -2.99
C HIS A 91 -9.70 -3.35 -2.16
N ASP A 92 -10.64 -4.03 -2.80
CA ASP A 92 -11.28 -5.21 -2.24
C ASP A 92 -10.32 -6.42 -2.28
N ILE A 93 -10.59 -7.40 -1.42
CA ILE A 93 -9.76 -8.60 -1.28
C ILE A 93 -10.52 -9.86 -1.68
N ASP A 94 -9.82 -10.82 -2.27
CA ASP A 94 -10.30 -12.19 -2.40
C ASP A 94 -9.90 -12.97 -1.15
N ILE A 95 -10.91 -13.42 -0.39
CA ILE A 95 -10.71 -14.12 0.88
C ILE A 95 -9.94 -15.44 0.75
N ARG A 96 -10.12 -16.16 -0.36
CA ARG A 96 -9.44 -17.45 -0.59
C ARG A 96 -7.97 -17.21 -0.92
N VAL A 97 -7.70 -16.28 -1.84
CA VAL A 97 -6.31 -15.94 -2.20
C VAL A 97 -5.58 -15.33 -1.01
N THR A 98 -6.25 -14.48 -0.23
CA THR A 98 -5.68 -13.90 1.00
C THR A 98 -5.34 -14.98 2.02
N PHE A 99 -6.20 -15.97 2.21
CA PHE A 99 -5.93 -17.12 3.09
C PHE A 99 -4.71 -17.93 2.61
N ASP A 100 -4.59 -18.17 1.30
CA ASP A 100 -3.47 -18.90 0.73
C ASP A 100 -2.15 -18.14 0.92
N ILE A 101 -2.15 -16.81 0.70
CA ILE A 101 -1.02 -15.93 0.97
C ILE A 101 -0.65 -15.97 2.45
N ALA A 102 -1.62 -15.79 3.34
CA ALA A 102 -1.41 -15.80 4.79
C ALA A 102 -0.76 -17.12 5.24
N SER A 103 -1.30 -18.25 4.76
CA SER A 103 -0.81 -19.59 5.10
C SER A 103 0.60 -19.83 4.55
N ARG A 104 0.88 -19.40 3.31
CA ARG A 104 2.17 -19.63 2.65
C ARG A 104 3.29 -18.81 3.28
N TYR A 105 3.03 -17.55 3.61
CA TYR A 105 4.04 -16.62 4.11
C TYR A 105 4.00 -16.44 5.63
N ASN A 106 3.20 -17.25 6.34
CA ASN A 106 3.03 -17.19 7.79
C ASN A 106 2.67 -15.77 8.29
N LEU A 107 1.72 -15.14 7.61
CA LEU A 107 1.20 -13.81 7.92
C LEU A 107 -0.16 -13.91 8.61
N SER A 108 -0.54 -12.86 9.34
CA SER A 108 -1.95 -12.68 9.71
C SER A 108 -2.78 -12.44 8.43
N SER A 109 -4.09 -12.73 8.49
CA SER A 109 -4.98 -12.40 7.35
C SER A 109 -5.04 -10.90 7.08
N TYR A 110 -4.80 -10.05 8.08
CA TYR A 110 -4.75 -8.60 7.92
C TYR A 110 -3.52 -8.19 7.10
N ASP A 111 -2.33 -8.68 7.46
CA ASP A 111 -1.08 -8.38 6.74
C ASP A 111 -1.11 -8.96 5.32
N ALA A 112 -1.69 -10.16 5.16
CA ALA A 112 -1.85 -10.81 3.86
C ALA A 112 -2.73 -10.01 2.89
N CYS A 113 -3.67 -9.18 3.37
CA CYS A 113 -4.45 -8.28 2.51
C CYS A 113 -3.55 -7.27 1.79
N TYR A 114 -2.55 -6.72 2.46
CA TYR A 114 -1.61 -5.78 1.84
C TYR A 114 -0.76 -6.48 0.77
N LEU A 115 -0.23 -7.67 1.07
CA LEU A 115 0.52 -8.45 0.10
C LEU A 115 -0.35 -8.91 -1.09
N TYR A 116 -1.64 -9.21 -0.86
CA TYR A 116 -2.60 -9.49 -1.93
C TYR A 116 -2.75 -8.31 -2.89
N VAL A 117 -2.95 -7.09 -2.39
CA VAL A 117 -3.08 -5.89 -3.24
C VAL A 117 -1.78 -5.64 -4.00
N ALA A 118 -0.63 -5.78 -3.34
CA ALA A 118 0.68 -5.60 -3.96
C ALA A 118 0.91 -6.60 -5.11
N ALA A 119 0.50 -7.86 -4.90
CA ALA A 119 0.53 -8.90 -5.91
C ALA A 119 -0.40 -8.61 -7.10
N GLN A 120 -1.65 -8.21 -6.85
CA GLN A 120 -2.63 -7.88 -7.89
C GLN A 120 -2.16 -6.74 -8.80
N LEU A 121 -1.58 -5.70 -8.20
CA LEU A 121 -1.10 -4.52 -8.93
C LEU A 121 0.31 -4.68 -9.49
N ASN A 122 0.99 -5.80 -9.17
CA ASN A 122 2.43 -5.97 -9.39
C ASN A 122 3.23 -4.73 -8.92
N ALA A 123 2.88 -4.23 -7.74
CA ALA A 123 3.38 -3.00 -7.16
C ALA A 123 4.23 -3.26 -5.91
N PRO A 124 5.25 -2.45 -5.62
CA PRO A 124 5.99 -2.56 -4.38
C PRO A 124 5.11 -2.32 -3.16
N LEU A 125 5.41 -3.02 -2.06
CA LEU A 125 4.79 -2.83 -0.74
C LEU A 125 5.78 -2.09 0.18
N ALA A 126 5.32 -1.01 0.80
CA ALA A 126 6.07 -0.27 1.82
C ALA A 126 5.41 -0.44 3.19
N THR A 127 6.20 -0.92 4.16
CA THR A 127 5.77 -1.23 5.52
C THR A 127 6.92 -1.06 6.50
N PHE A 128 6.61 -0.72 7.76
CA PHE A 128 7.53 -0.83 8.89
C PHE A 128 7.35 -2.13 9.69
N ASP A 129 6.39 -2.98 9.31
CA ASP A 129 6.24 -4.32 9.85
C ASP A 129 7.27 -5.26 9.21
N GLU A 130 8.16 -5.82 10.03
CA GLU A 130 9.25 -6.66 9.58
C GLU A 130 8.75 -7.98 8.95
N ALA A 131 7.71 -8.60 9.53
CA ALA A 131 7.19 -9.87 9.04
C ALA A 131 6.53 -9.71 7.66
N LEU A 132 5.72 -8.66 7.50
CA LEU A 132 5.11 -8.31 6.21
C LEU A 132 6.19 -7.92 5.17
N GLY A 133 7.19 -7.14 5.56
CA GLY A 133 8.30 -6.75 4.67
C GLY A 133 9.13 -7.95 4.18
N GLN A 134 9.42 -8.90 5.08
CA GLN A 134 10.12 -10.15 4.72
C GLN A 134 9.28 -11.02 3.79
N ALA A 135 7.98 -11.18 4.08
CA ALA A 135 7.06 -11.93 3.23
C ALA A 135 6.91 -11.33 1.83
N ALA A 136 6.77 -10.01 1.72
CA ALA A 136 6.70 -9.30 0.44
C ALA A 136 8.00 -9.48 -0.37
N THR A 137 9.15 -9.36 0.28
CA THR A 137 10.46 -9.57 -0.37
C THR A 137 10.57 -10.99 -0.93
N LEU A 138 10.16 -12.00 -0.15
CA LEU A 138 10.15 -13.38 -0.61
C LEU A 138 9.19 -13.58 -1.79
N TYR A 139 7.96 -13.10 -1.68
CA TYR A 139 6.94 -13.19 -2.75
C TYR A 139 7.48 -12.66 -4.08
N PHE A 140 7.99 -11.42 -4.11
CA PHE A 140 8.47 -10.81 -5.35
C PHE A 140 9.72 -11.50 -5.90
N SER A 141 10.58 -12.04 -5.04
CA SER A 141 11.72 -12.85 -5.49
C SER A 141 11.28 -14.15 -6.20
N GLU A 142 10.26 -14.83 -5.67
CA GLU A 142 9.72 -16.07 -6.25
C GLU A 142 9.01 -15.83 -7.59
N GLN A 143 8.30 -14.69 -7.70
CA GLN A 143 7.68 -14.26 -8.96
C GLN A 143 8.73 -14.00 -10.04
N HIS A 144 9.82 -13.32 -9.68
CA HIS A 144 10.91 -13.03 -10.61
C HIS A 144 11.58 -14.31 -11.14
N VAL A 145 11.86 -15.28 -10.26
CA VAL A 145 12.43 -16.58 -10.66
C VAL A 145 11.48 -17.36 -11.58
N SER A 146 10.18 -17.33 -11.31
CA SER A 146 9.17 -18.01 -12.13
C SER A 146 9.07 -17.41 -13.53
N GLN A 147 9.15 -16.08 -13.65
CA GLN A 147 9.18 -15.38 -14.94
C GLN A 147 10.43 -15.74 -15.77
N LEU A 148 11.61 -15.82 -15.14
CA LEU A 148 12.84 -16.22 -15.84
C LEU A 148 12.80 -17.67 -16.34
N ARG A 149 12.20 -18.59 -15.56
CA ARG A 149 12.04 -19.99 -15.98
C ARG A 149 11.02 -20.17 -17.11
N GLY A 150 9.96 -19.36 -17.12
CA GLY A 150 8.95 -19.35 -18.20
C GLY A 150 9.45 -18.76 -19.52
N GLN A 151 10.59 -18.05 -19.52
CA GLN A 151 11.19 -17.42 -20.71
C GLN A 151 12.30 -18.25 -21.37
N GLN A 152 12.65 -19.44 -20.84
CA GLN A 152 13.58 -20.33 -21.54
C GLN A 152 12.87 -20.97 -22.75
N PRO A 153 13.34 -20.74 -23.99
CA PRO A 153 12.74 -21.37 -25.15
C PRO A 153 12.94 -22.89 -25.05
N SER A 154 11.86 -23.64 -25.25
CA SER A 154 11.91 -25.09 -25.45
C SER A 154 12.91 -25.38 -26.57
N GLN A 155 14.03 -26.00 -26.22
CA GLN A 155 14.95 -26.59 -27.20
C GLN A 155 14.34 -27.84 -27.82
#